data_AF-A0A8J3BA20-F1
#
_entry.id   AF-A0A8J3BA20-F1
#
_cell.length_a   1.000
_cell.length_b   1.000
_cell.length_c   1.000
_cell.angle_alpha   90.00
_cell.angle_beta   90.00
_cell.angle_gamma   90.00
#
_symmetry.space_group_name_H-M   'P 1'
#
loop_
_entity.id
_entity.type
_entity.pdbx_description
1 polymer ?
#
loop_
_entity_poly.entity_id
_entity_poly.type
_entity_poly.pdbx_seq_one_letter_code
_entity_poly.pdbx_strand_id
1 'polypeptide(L)'
;MAYHVHRLREKLRLGKFVITAEVEPPKGADPTPTLEKASLLRHVVDALNVADCPMANLRMSPIALAHILQDDLGIEAIFHLTCRDRNVLGLQAELLGAAALGVRNILTLTGDAPERGDHPTATGVFDVDAVGLIRLAATLNAGRDVNGNRLEAPPEFFIGAAANPGAEDLAREVRRLEEKVAAGAAFIQTQPIYDVETAERFLEATQHLDVPILFGLMPLKSYKMACYLNEKVPGITIRADVLRRVERGGAGGRGGRGARAV
;
A
#
# COMPACT_ATOMS: atom_id res chain seq x y z
N MET A 1 6.37 -4.59 25.60
CA MET A 1 4.97 -5.08 25.57
C MET A 1 4.80 -5.89 24.29
N ALA A 2 4.22 -7.08 24.36
CA ALA A 2 4.31 -8.10 23.32
C ALA A 2 3.36 -7.82 22.15
N TYR A 3 3.90 -7.35 21.03
CA TYR A 3 3.23 -7.42 19.72
C TYR A 3 3.99 -8.41 18.83
N HIS A 4 3.79 -9.71 19.10
CA HIS A 4 4.29 -10.81 18.27
C HIS A 4 3.15 -11.62 17.68
N VAL A 5 2.08 -10.94 17.23
CA VAL A 5 1.03 -11.61 16.48
C VAL A 5 1.07 -11.06 15.06
N HIS A 6 1.72 -11.80 14.17
CA HIS A 6 1.71 -11.56 12.72
C HIS A 6 0.33 -11.91 12.13
N ARG A 7 -0.71 -11.19 12.57
CA ARG A 7 -2.11 -11.57 12.34
C ARG A 7 -2.44 -11.52 10.86
N LEU A 8 -1.96 -10.50 10.15
CA LEU A 8 -2.13 -10.36 8.70
C LEU A 8 -1.48 -11.54 7.96
N ARG A 9 -0.18 -11.76 8.17
CA ARG A 9 0.58 -12.85 7.55
C ARG A 9 -0.06 -14.21 7.80
N GLU A 10 -0.47 -14.46 9.04
CA GLU A 10 -1.06 -15.74 9.43
C GLU A 10 -2.45 -15.94 8.81
N LYS A 11 -3.30 -14.91 8.81
CA LYS A 11 -4.62 -14.96 8.14
C LYS A 11 -4.49 -15.23 6.65
N LEU A 12 -3.59 -14.52 5.98
CA LEU A 12 -3.34 -14.68 4.55
C LEU A 12 -2.82 -16.09 4.24
N ARG A 13 -1.85 -16.60 5.03
CA ARG A 13 -1.35 -17.98 4.88
C ARG A 13 -2.43 -19.05 5.09
N LEU A 14 -3.39 -18.79 5.96
CA LEU A 14 -4.52 -19.69 6.23
C LEU A 14 -5.69 -19.51 5.23
N GLY A 15 -5.55 -18.64 4.22
CA GLY A 15 -6.63 -18.36 3.27
C GLY A 15 -7.88 -17.73 3.91
N LYS A 16 -7.72 -17.07 5.06
CA LYS A 16 -8.83 -16.37 5.72
C LYS A 16 -9.11 -15.06 4.99
N PHE A 17 -10.38 -14.67 4.95
CA PHE A 17 -10.76 -13.36 4.43
C PHE A 17 -10.12 -12.25 5.27
N VAL A 18 -9.50 -11.29 4.59
CA VAL A 18 -8.74 -10.18 5.18
C VAL A 18 -9.31 -8.86 4.67
N ILE A 19 -9.52 -7.92 5.60
CA ILE A 19 -9.90 -6.56 5.27
C ILE A 19 -8.77 -5.63 5.71
N THR A 20 -8.27 -4.82 4.79
CA THR A 20 -7.34 -3.73 5.10
C THR A 20 -7.96 -2.40 4.72
N ALA A 21 -7.65 -1.35 5.46
CA ALA A 21 -8.00 0.01 5.06
C ALA A 21 -6.75 0.88 4.99
N GLU A 22 -6.76 1.89 4.14
CA GLU A 22 -5.66 2.85 4.03
C GLU A 22 -5.95 4.11 4.83
N VAL A 23 -4.93 4.58 5.55
CA VAL A 23 -4.92 5.88 6.23
C VAL A 23 -3.80 6.72 5.66
N GLU A 24 -4.10 7.99 5.44
CA GLU A 24 -3.09 8.97 5.05
C GLU A 24 -2.38 9.47 6.31
N PRO A 25 -1.03 9.50 6.32
CA PRO A 25 -0.32 10.19 7.38
C PRO A 25 -0.66 11.69 7.37
N PRO A 26 -0.60 12.37 8.53
CA PRO A 26 -0.82 13.80 8.60
C PRO A 26 0.30 14.57 7.89
N LYS A 27 0.01 15.82 7.50
CA LYS A 27 1.03 16.74 6.96
C LYS A 27 1.97 17.27 8.04
N GLY A 28 1.49 17.40 9.28
CA GLY A 28 2.27 17.84 10.43
C GLY A 28 2.70 16.69 11.34
N ALA A 29 3.36 17.02 12.44
CA ALA A 29 3.87 16.04 13.42
C ALA A 29 2.81 15.50 14.40
N ASP A 30 1.61 16.08 14.44
CA ASP A 30 0.51 15.61 15.31
C ASP A 30 -0.25 14.45 14.66
N PRO A 31 -0.18 13.22 15.21
CA PRO A 31 -0.89 12.05 14.67
C PRO A 31 -2.37 11.99 15.09
N THR A 32 -2.81 12.82 16.04
CA THR A 32 -4.14 12.72 16.68
C THR A 32 -5.28 12.64 15.67
N PRO A 33 -5.36 13.48 14.63
CA PRO A 33 -6.48 13.42 13.67
C PRO A 33 -6.54 12.10 12.88
N THR A 34 -5.39 11.46 12.66
CA THR A 34 -5.33 10.16 11.99
C THR A 34 -5.67 9.02 12.95
N LEU A 35 -5.22 9.10 14.21
CA LEU A 35 -5.57 8.15 15.27
C LEU A 35 -7.06 8.11 15.55
N GLU A 36 -7.71 9.26 15.65
CA GLU A 36 -9.17 9.35 15.85
C GLU A 36 -9.93 8.59 14.76
N LYS A 37 -9.54 8.76 13.49
CA LYS A 37 -10.17 8.06 12.36
C LYS A 37 -9.84 6.57 12.37
N ALA A 38 -8.58 6.20 12.62
CA ALA A 38 -8.13 4.81 12.65
C ALA A 38 -8.81 4.03 13.78
N SER A 39 -9.12 4.67 14.91
CA SER A 39 -9.81 4.04 16.05
C SER A 39 -11.18 3.47 15.66
N LEU A 40 -11.88 4.09 14.72
CA LEU A 40 -13.18 3.64 14.20
C LEU A 40 -13.08 2.32 13.43
N LEU A 41 -11.88 1.97 12.96
CA LEU A 41 -11.62 0.80 12.13
C LEU A 41 -11.07 -0.39 12.93
N ARG A 42 -10.72 -0.19 14.20
CA ARG A 42 -10.01 -1.16 15.06
C ARG A 42 -10.60 -2.57 15.08
N HIS A 43 -11.92 -2.69 15.00
CA HIS A 43 -12.64 -3.97 15.06
C HIS A 43 -13.15 -4.44 13.70
N VAL A 44 -12.86 -3.70 12.63
CA VAL A 44 -13.32 -3.95 11.26
C VAL A 44 -12.19 -4.47 10.40
N VAL A 45 -10.98 -3.91 10.55
CA VAL A 45 -9.82 -4.23 9.72
C VAL A 45 -8.86 -5.17 10.43
N ASP A 46 -8.13 -5.93 9.62
CA ASP A 46 -7.02 -6.77 10.06
C ASP A 46 -5.70 -6.03 10.10
N ALA A 47 -5.51 -5.07 9.19
CA ALA A 47 -4.37 -4.16 9.20
C ALA A 47 -4.70 -2.81 8.54
N LEU A 48 -3.89 -1.81 8.86
CA LEU A 48 -3.95 -0.48 8.24
C LEU A 48 -2.77 -0.25 7.30
N ASN A 49 -3.06 0.09 6.05
CA ASN A 49 -2.08 0.63 5.12
C ASN A 49 -1.73 2.07 5.52
N VAL A 50 -0.43 2.39 5.55
CA VAL A 50 0.08 3.72 5.86
C VAL A 50 0.89 4.23 4.67
N ALA A 51 0.31 5.17 3.91
CA ALA A 51 0.87 5.62 2.64
C ALA A 51 2.15 6.47 2.79
N ASP A 52 3.13 6.27 1.90
CA ASP A 52 4.40 7.02 1.89
C ASP A 52 4.33 8.20 0.92
N CYS A 53 3.98 9.37 1.47
CA CYS A 53 3.84 10.63 0.71
C CYS A 53 3.04 10.43 -0.60
N PRO A 54 1.74 10.06 -0.52
CA PRO A 54 0.94 9.71 -1.68
C PRO A 54 0.91 10.84 -2.72
N MET A 55 1.00 10.48 -4.01
CA MET A 55 1.16 11.43 -5.13
C MET A 55 2.36 12.38 -4.95
N ALA A 56 3.42 11.91 -4.29
CA ALA A 56 4.62 12.68 -3.95
C ALA A 56 4.35 13.93 -3.08
N ASN A 57 3.26 13.97 -2.32
CA ASN A 57 2.99 15.07 -1.38
C ASN A 57 3.57 14.77 -0.01
N LEU A 58 4.34 15.69 0.57
CA LEU A 58 4.99 15.52 1.87
C LEU A 58 3.98 15.16 2.95
N ARG A 59 4.27 14.10 3.69
CA ARG A 59 3.55 13.64 4.87
C ARG A 59 4.52 13.13 5.94
N MET A 60 4.02 12.93 7.15
CA MET A 60 4.72 12.22 8.22
C MET A 60 5.23 10.85 7.72
N SER A 61 6.38 10.41 8.24
CA SER A 61 6.94 9.09 7.93
C SER A 61 5.90 7.98 8.15
N PRO A 62 5.67 7.11 7.15
CA PRO A 62 4.71 6.01 7.28
C PRO A 62 5.15 5.00 8.35
N ILE A 63 6.45 4.83 8.57
CA ILE A 63 7.00 3.95 9.61
C ILE A 63 6.69 4.50 11.00
N ALA A 64 6.87 5.81 11.22
CA ALA A 64 6.57 6.44 12.49
C ALA A 64 5.08 6.34 12.82
N LEU A 65 4.21 6.65 11.87
CA LEU A 65 2.76 6.54 12.09
C LEU A 65 2.33 5.08 12.26
N ALA A 66 2.89 4.13 11.51
CA ALA A 66 2.62 2.71 11.67
C ALA A 66 2.96 2.23 13.10
N HIS A 67 4.10 2.65 13.64
CA HIS A 67 4.48 2.36 15.01
C HIS A 67 3.47 2.96 16.02
N ILE A 68 3.10 4.23 15.87
CA ILE A 68 2.13 4.89 16.76
C ILE A 68 0.77 4.19 16.71
N LEU A 69 0.28 3.83 15.51
CA LEU A 69 -0.98 3.09 15.35
C LEU A 69 -0.95 1.73 16.03
N GLN A 70 0.18 1.01 15.93
CA GLN A 70 0.37 -0.28 16.59
C GLN A 70 0.44 -0.13 18.11
N ASP A 71 1.17 0.86 18.63
CA ASP A 71 1.35 1.05 20.07
C ASP A 71 0.04 1.52 20.74
N ASP A 72 -0.58 2.57 20.20
CA ASP A 72 -1.75 3.22 20.79
C ASP A 72 -3.05 2.45 20.57
N LEU A 73 -3.23 1.87 19.37
CA LEU A 73 -4.49 1.21 19.00
C LEU A 73 -4.38 -0.32 18.94
N GLY A 74 -3.18 -0.89 18.97
CA GLY A 74 -2.99 -2.34 18.82
C GLY A 74 -3.47 -2.87 17.47
N ILE A 75 -3.49 -2.03 16.43
CA ILE A 75 -3.86 -2.42 15.06
C ILE A 75 -2.57 -2.62 14.27
N GLU A 76 -2.44 -3.78 13.64
CA GLU A 76 -1.28 -4.09 12.78
C GLU A 76 -1.22 -3.12 11.59
N ALA A 77 -0.02 -2.67 11.23
CA ALA A 77 0.17 -1.73 10.14
C ALA A 77 1.01 -2.32 9.00
N ILE A 78 0.68 -1.90 7.78
CA ILE A 78 1.43 -2.13 6.55
C ILE A 78 1.97 -0.76 6.13
N PHE A 79 3.25 -0.50 6.36
CA PHE A 79 3.83 0.76 5.91
C PHE A 79 4.19 0.66 4.44
N HIS A 80 3.86 1.69 3.69
CA HIS A 80 4.34 1.81 2.32
C HIS A 80 5.78 2.32 2.35
N LEU A 81 6.59 1.87 1.41
CA LEU A 81 7.94 2.39 1.21
C LEU A 81 8.18 2.60 -0.27
N THR A 82 8.58 3.83 -0.62
CA THR A 82 8.82 4.23 -2.00
C THR A 82 10.31 4.42 -2.31
N CYS A 83 10.71 4.15 -3.55
CA CYS A 83 12.08 4.37 -4.03
C CYS A 83 12.34 5.81 -4.51
N ARG A 84 11.31 6.66 -4.55
CA ARG A 84 11.33 8.01 -5.11
C ARG A 84 12.43 8.89 -4.51
N ASP A 85 12.56 8.90 -3.19
CA ASP A 85 13.26 9.96 -2.45
C ASP A 85 14.40 9.44 -1.56
N ARG A 86 14.73 8.14 -1.66
CA ARG A 86 15.76 7.48 -0.85
C ARG A 86 16.67 6.60 -1.71
N ASN A 87 17.97 6.68 -1.45
CA ASN A 87 18.98 5.83 -2.08
C ASN A 87 19.02 4.44 -1.41
N VAL A 88 19.76 3.49 -1.98
CA VAL A 88 19.84 2.11 -1.46
C VAL A 88 20.30 2.03 0.00
N LEU A 89 21.16 2.96 0.43
CA LEU A 89 21.60 3.04 1.83
C LEU A 89 20.44 3.50 2.74
N GLY A 90 19.74 4.56 2.36
CA GLY A 90 18.59 5.09 3.08
C GLY A 90 17.44 4.08 3.17
N LEU A 91 17.15 3.37 2.08
CA LEU A 91 16.12 2.31 2.05
C LEU A 91 16.43 1.19 3.06
N GLN A 92 17.67 0.70 3.10
CA GLN A 92 18.06 -0.34 4.07
C GLN A 92 18.01 0.18 5.51
N ALA A 93 18.43 1.42 5.75
CA ALA A 93 18.38 2.03 7.07
C ALA A 93 16.93 2.19 7.58
N GLU A 94 16.01 2.67 6.73
CA GLU A 94 14.58 2.79 7.05
C GLU A 94 13.95 1.43 7.36
N LEU A 95 14.26 0.40 6.55
CA LEU A 95 13.81 -0.96 6.81
C LEU A 95 14.29 -1.43 8.20
N LEU A 96 15.59 -1.38 8.49
CA LEU A 96 16.12 -1.78 9.80
C LEU A 96 15.50 -0.97 10.95
N GLY A 97 15.25 0.33 10.76
CA GLY A 97 14.54 1.18 11.72
C GLY A 97 13.09 0.72 11.95
N ALA A 98 12.34 0.45 10.89
CA ALA A 98 10.98 -0.07 10.98
C ALA A 98 10.93 -1.41 11.73
N ALA A 99 11.87 -2.30 11.43
CA ALA A 99 12.04 -3.55 12.14
C ALA A 99 12.29 -3.36 13.64
N ALA A 100 13.20 -2.44 14.01
CA ALA A 100 13.50 -2.12 15.40
C ALA A 100 12.27 -1.56 16.14
N LEU A 101 11.41 -0.82 15.46
CA LEU A 101 10.13 -0.30 15.98
C LEU A 101 9.00 -1.34 16.00
N GLY A 102 9.25 -2.57 15.55
CA GLY A 102 8.26 -3.64 15.50
C GLY A 102 7.27 -3.54 14.34
N VAL A 103 7.54 -2.72 13.33
CA VAL A 103 6.71 -2.59 12.13
C VAL A 103 7.27 -3.51 11.04
N ARG A 104 6.53 -4.56 10.71
CA ARG A 104 7.07 -5.70 9.92
C ARG A 104 6.34 -5.98 8.61
N ASN A 105 5.20 -5.35 8.34
CA ASN A 105 4.51 -5.50 7.05
C ASN A 105 4.82 -4.31 6.16
N ILE A 106 5.22 -4.59 4.93
CA ILE A 106 5.66 -3.58 3.98
C ILE A 106 4.81 -3.67 2.73
N LEU A 107 4.43 -2.54 2.14
CA LEU A 107 4.05 -2.48 0.73
C LEU A 107 5.14 -1.73 -0.05
N THR A 108 5.83 -2.43 -0.94
CA THR A 108 6.94 -1.85 -1.71
C THR A 108 6.44 -1.20 -3.00
N LEU A 109 6.86 0.03 -3.25
CA LEU A 109 6.41 0.85 -4.38
C LEU A 109 7.61 1.53 -5.05
N THR A 110 7.55 1.74 -6.36
CA THR A 110 8.52 2.62 -7.03
C THR A 110 8.32 4.07 -6.56
N GLY A 111 7.05 4.49 -6.42
CA GLY A 111 6.67 5.86 -6.07
C GLY A 111 6.45 6.76 -7.28
N ASP A 112 5.57 7.75 -7.10
CA ASP A 112 5.39 8.84 -8.06
C ASP A 112 6.65 9.70 -8.16
N ALA A 113 6.93 10.32 -9.30
CA ALA A 113 8.02 11.28 -9.44
C ALA A 113 7.75 12.58 -8.63
N PRO A 114 8.77 13.22 -8.02
CA PRO A 114 8.57 14.41 -7.17
C PRO A 114 7.81 15.56 -7.84
N GLU A 115 7.94 15.73 -9.15
CA GLU A 115 7.29 16.77 -9.97
C GLU A 115 5.76 16.70 -9.92
N ARG A 116 5.19 15.55 -9.53
CA ARG A 116 3.74 15.37 -9.37
C ARG A 116 3.21 15.91 -8.04
N GLY A 117 4.10 16.15 -7.07
CA GLY A 117 3.76 16.49 -5.70
C GLY A 117 3.97 17.96 -5.34
N ASP A 118 4.07 18.23 -4.04
CA ASP A 118 4.28 19.59 -3.50
C ASP A 118 5.75 19.99 -3.37
N HIS A 119 6.67 19.11 -3.81
CA HIS A 119 8.12 19.36 -3.83
C HIS A 119 8.71 19.07 -5.23
N PRO A 120 8.29 19.80 -6.28
CA PRO A 120 8.64 19.48 -7.65
C PRO A 120 10.14 19.67 -8.00
N THR A 121 10.89 20.35 -7.14
CA THR A 121 12.35 20.54 -7.31
C THR A 121 13.18 19.54 -6.51
N ALA A 122 12.56 18.60 -5.80
CA ALA A 122 13.28 17.56 -5.08
C ALA A 122 13.86 16.52 -6.06
N THR A 123 15.03 15.98 -5.74
CA THR A 123 15.67 14.94 -6.56
C THR A 123 14.91 13.63 -6.46
N GLY A 124 14.49 13.09 -7.61
CA GLY A 124 14.07 11.69 -7.71
C GLY A 124 15.29 10.77 -7.69
N VAL A 125 15.42 9.95 -6.66
CA VAL A 125 16.57 9.06 -6.45
C VAL A 125 16.47 7.82 -7.31
N PHE A 126 15.44 6.99 -7.12
CA PHE A 126 15.15 5.82 -7.96
C PHE A 126 16.35 4.91 -8.27
N ASP A 127 17.31 4.74 -7.34
CA ASP A 127 18.43 3.79 -7.48
C ASP A 127 17.93 2.37 -7.78
N VAL A 128 16.75 2.04 -7.27
CA VAL A 128 16.02 0.80 -7.50
C VAL A 128 14.55 1.09 -7.76
N ASP A 129 13.84 0.15 -8.38
CA ASP A 129 12.38 0.18 -8.48
C ASP A 129 11.73 -0.72 -7.42
N ALA A 130 10.42 -0.95 -7.50
CA ALA A 130 9.71 -1.83 -6.56
C ALA A 130 10.29 -3.25 -6.51
N VAL A 131 10.72 -3.83 -7.64
CA VAL A 131 11.35 -5.17 -7.65
C VAL A 131 12.67 -5.14 -6.89
N GLY A 132 13.49 -4.11 -7.14
CA GLY A 132 14.73 -3.92 -6.41
C GLY A 132 14.50 -3.73 -4.91
N LEU A 133 13.50 -2.94 -4.50
CA LEU A 133 13.15 -2.74 -3.08
C LEU A 133 12.69 -4.03 -2.39
N ILE A 134 11.93 -4.89 -3.08
CA ILE A 134 11.59 -6.23 -2.58
C ILE A 134 12.87 -7.04 -2.35
N ARG A 135 13.81 -7.03 -3.30
CA ARG A 135 15.10 -7.72 -3.15
C ARG A 135 15.91 -7.18 -1.98
N LEU A 136 15.91 -5.86 -1.75
CA LEU A 136 16.55 -5.26 -0.57
C LEU A 136 15.95 -5.83 0.72
N ALA A 137 14.62 -5.76 0.88
CA ALA A 137 13.96 -6.27 2.07
C ALA A 137 14.15 -7.78 2.26
N ALA A 138 14.11 -8.57 1.19
CA ALA A 138 14.37 -10.01 1.23
C ALA A 138 15.83 -10.33 1.61
N THR A 139 16.79 -9.51 1.16
CA THR A 139 18.22 -9.65 1.50
C THR A 139 18.45 -9.39 2.99
N LEU A 140 17.81 -8.35 3.54
CA LEU A 140 17.82 -8.08 4.98
C LEU A 140 17.19 -9.24 5.76
N ASN A 141 16.04 -9.77 5.33
CA ASN A 141 15.42 -10.95 5.93
C ASN A 141 16.36 -12.18 5.94
N ALA A 142 17.21 -12.32 4.91
CA ALA A 142 18.24 -13.37 4.84
C ALA A 142 19.46 -13.11 5.74
N GLY A 143 19.47 -12.03 6.51
CA GLY A 143 20.53 -11.70 7.47
C GLY A 143 21.76 -11.05 6.87
N ARG A 144 21.60 -10.37 5.73
CA ARG A 144 22.69 -9.62 5.09
C ARG A 144 22.21 -8.27 4.56
N ASP A 145 23.14 -7.33 4.43
CA ASP A 145 22.92 -6.13 3.61
C ASP A 145 23.23 -6.41 2.13
N VAL A 146 22.99 -5.43 1.26
CA VAL A 146 23.29 -5.55 -0.19
C VAL A 146 24.75 -5.78 -0.53
N ASN A 147 25.67 -5.42 0.37
CA ASN A 147 27.11 -5.63 0.19
C ASN A 147 27.54 -7.01 0.72
N GLY A 148 26.61 -7.81 1.25
CA GLY A 148 26.88 -9.13 1.81
C GLY A 148 27.35 -9.12 3.26
N ASN A 149 27.40 -7.96 3.92
CA ASN A 149 27.75 -7.88 5.34
C ASN A 149 26.66 -8.57 6.16
N ARG A 150 27.08 -9.33 7.17
CA ARG A 150 26.14 -10.05 8.04
C ARG A 150 25.45 -9.06 8.98
N LEU A 151 24.15 -9.25 9.16
CA LEU A 151 23.35 -8.53 10.14
C LEU A 151 23.23 -9.35 11.43
N GLU A 152 23.33 -8.64 12.55
CA GLU A 152 22.88 -9.15 13.85
C GLU A 152 21.35 -9.00 13.92
N ALA A 153 20.64 -10.05 14.34
CA ALA A 153 19.18 -10.08 14.42
C ALA A 153 18.48 -9.66 13.10
N PRO A 154 18.54 -10.50 12.04
CA PRO A 154 17.80 -10.25 10.79
C PRO A 154 16.34 -9.89 11.05
N PRO A 155 15.78 -8.94 10.28
CA PRO A 155 14.36 -8.70 10.34
C PRO A 155 13.54 -9.86 9.75
N GLU A 156 12.24 -9.86 10.06
CA GLU A 156 11.27 -10.80 9.49
C GLU A 156 10.13 -10.01 8.81
N PHE A 157 10.43 -9.33 7.72
CA PHE A 157 9.43 -8.58 6.98
C PHE A 157 8.46 -9.49 6.24
N PHE A 158 7.17 -9.16 6.30
CA PHE A 158 6.16 -9.65 5.39
C PHE A 158 6.00 -8.65 4.25
N ILE A 159 6.61 -8.99 3.10
CA ILE A 159 6.83 -8.05 2.00
C ILE A 159 5.67 -8.15 1.02
N GLY A 160 4.98 -7.04 0.79
CA GLY A 160 3.88 -6.91 -0.16
C GLY A 160 4.29 -6.15 -1.40
N ALA A 161 3.64 -6.45 -2.52
CA ALA A 161 3.85 -5.73 -3.77
C ALA A 161 2.53 -5.19 -4.34
N ALA A 162 2.59 -4.04 -5.02
CA ALA A 162 1.42 -3.49 -5.71
C ALA A 162 1.25 -4.10 -7.11
N ALA A 163 0.01 -4.23 -7.57
CA ALA A 163 -0.32 -4.62 -8.95
C ALA A 163 -1.45 -3.75 -9.54
N ASN A 164 -1.51 -3.63 -10.87
CA ASN A 164 -2.57 -2.91 -11.57
C ASN A 164 -3.41 -3.84 -12.47
N PRO A 165 -4.54 -4.38 -11.97
CA PRO A 165 -5.43 -5.24 -12.75
C PRO A 165 -5.97 -4.60 -14.03
N GLY A 166 -6.12 -3.26 -14.03
CA GLY A 166 -6.60 -2.51 -15.18
C GLY A 166 -5.50 -2.00 -16.11
N ALA A 167 -4.26 -2.51 -16.01
CA ALA A 167 -3.18 -2.12 -16.90
C ALA A 167 -3.54 -2.38 -18.38
N GLU A 168 -3.20 -1.42 -19.25
CA GLU A 168 -3.43 -1.55 -20.70
C GLU A 168 -2.74 -2.79 -21.28
N ASP A 169 -1.52 -3.07 -20.82
CA ASP A 169 -0.77 -4.30 -21.11
C ASP A 169 -0.75 -5.19 -19.87
N LEU A 170 -1.83 -5.95 -19.68
CA LEU A 170 -1.98 -6.90 -18.58
C LEU A 170 -0.87 -7.96 -18.60
N ALA A 171 -0.43 -8.42 -19.78
CA ALA A 171 0.62 -9.44 -19.87
C ALA A 171 1.96 -8.91 -19.35
N ARG A 172 2.30 -7.64 -19.62
CA ARG A 172 3.47 -6.98 -19.02
C ARG A 172 3.33 -6.80 -17.51
N GLU A 173 2.15 -6.44 -17.03
CA GLU A 173 1.90 -6.33 -15.58
C GLU A 173 2.10 -7.67 -14.88
N VAL A 174 1.60 -8.77 -15.45
CA VAL A 174 1.81 -10.13 -14.93
C VAL A 174 3.28 -10.51 -14.92
N ARG A 175 4.04 -10.27 -16.00
CA ARG A 175 5.50 -10.52 -16.01
C ARG A 175 6.22 -9.75 -14.90
N ARG A 176 5.84 -8.49 -14.69
CA ARG A 176 6.42 -7.69 -13.60
C ARG A 176 6.02 -8.24 -12.23
N LEU A 177 4.81 -8.79 -12.09
CA LEU A 177 4.36 -9.43 -10.86
C LEU A 177 5.14 -10.72 -10.59
N GLU A 178 5.42 -11.53 -11.61
CA GLU A 178 6.31 -12.70 -11.52
C GLU A 178 7.70 -12.30 -11.00
N GLU A 179 8.28 -11.21 -11.52
CA GLU A 179 9.56 -10.67 -11.03
C GLU A 179 9.49 -10.24 -9.56
N LYS A 180 8.39 -9.61 -9.13
CA LYS A 180 8.16 -9.20 -7.73
C LYS A 180 8.03 -10.41 -6.81
N VAL A 181 7.29 -11.44 -7.21
CA VAL A 181 7.14 -12.69 -6.44
C VAL A 181 8.47 -13.42 -6.36
N ALA A 182 9.19 -13.56 -7.48
CA ALA A 182 10.52 -14.17 -7.51
C ALA A 182 11.55 -13.40 -6.66
N ALA A 183 11.38 -12.09 -6.51
CA ALA A 183 12.21 -11.26 -5.64
C ALA A 183 11.92 -11.45 -4.14
N GLY A 184 10.78 -12.05 -3.77
CA GLY A 184 10.40 -12.30 -2.37
C GLY A 184 9.12 -11.62 -1.91
N ALA A 185 8.28 -11.08 -2.81
CA ALA A 185 6.95 -10.62 -2.42
C ALA A 185 6.07 -11.80 -1.95
N ALA A 186 5.45 -11.63 -0.79
CA ALA A 186 4.67 -12.65 -0.10
C ALA A 186 3.15 -12.39 -0.14
N PHE A 187 2.72 -11.22 -0.60
CA PHE A 187 1.32 -10.90 -0.89
C PHE A 187 1.23 -9.74 -1.90
N ILE A 188 0.09 -9.61 -2.55
CA ILE A 188 -0.17 -8.56 -3.54
C ILE A 188 -1.32 -7.67 -3.07
N GLN A 189 -1.22 -6.36 -3.26
CA GLN A 189 -2.34 -5.43 -3.17
C GLN A 189 -2.58 -4.76 -4.52
N THR A 190 -3.82 -4.76 -4.98
CA THR A 190 -4.13 -4.18 -6.29
C THR A 190 -4.47 -2.70 -6.20
N GLN A 191 -4.27 -1.99 -7.30
CA GLN A 191 -4.96 -0.73 -7.54
C GLN A 191 -6.48 -0.92 -7.50
N PRO A 192 -7.26 0.15 -7.25
CA PRO A 192 -8.71 0.08 -7.20
C PRO A 192 -9.32 -0.49 -8.48
N ILE A 193 -10.23 -1.46 -8.31
CA ILE A 193 -11.06 -2.01 -9.37
C ILE A 193 -12.52 -1.58 -9.19
N TYR A 194 -13.25 -1.41 -10.29
CA TYR A 194 -14.65 -0.95 -10.28
C TYR A 194 -15.62 -1.91 -10.99
N ASP A 195 -15.10 -3.00 -11.54
CA ASP A 195 -15.88 -4.05 -12.20
C ASP A 195 -15.27 -5.44 -11.91
N VAL A 196 -16.14 -6.44 -11.90
CA VAL A 196 -15.79 -7.83 -11.57
C VAL A 196 -14.99 -8.48 -12.71
N GLU A 197 -15.25 -8.10 -13.96
CA GLU A 197 -14.59 -8.66 -15.14
C GLU A 197 -13.07 -8.41 -15.12
N THR A 198 -12.65 -7.21 -14.73
CA THR A 198 -11.24 -6.87 -14.53
C THR A 198 -10.60 -7.73 -13.43
N ALA A 199 -11.33 -7.99 -12.34
CA ALA A 199 -10.85 -8.85 -11.26
C ALA A 199 -10.68 -10.30 -11.74
N GLU A 200 -11.69 -10.85 -12.43
CA GLU A 200 -11.68 -12.22 -12.96
C GLU A 200 -10.54 -12.43 -13.96
N ARG A 201 -10.37 -11.51 -14.92
CA ARG A 201 -9.27 -11.54 -15.88
C ARG A 201 -7.90 -11.49 -15.20
N PHE A 202 -7.76 -10.66 -14.16
CA PHE A 202 -6.52 -10.56 -13.41
C PHE A 202 -6.23 -11.83 -12.61
N LEU A 203 -7.25 -12.42 -11.96
CA LEU A 203 -7.12 -13.71 -11.26
C LEU A 203 -6.71 -14.83 -12.21
N GLU A 204 -7.35 -14.93 -13.37
CA GLU A 204 -7.02 -15.93 -14.38
C GLU A 204 -5.56 -15.78 -14.86
N ALA A 205 -5.13 -14.54 -15.12
CA ALA A 205 -3.78 -14.26 -15.59
C ALA A 205 -2.69 -14.43 -14.52
N THR A 206 -3.07 -14.52 -13.23
CA THR A 206 -2.13 -14.64 -12.10
C THR A 206 -2.30 -15.93 -11.29
N GLN A 207 -3.15 -16.86 -11.74
CA GLN A 207 -3.48 -18.09 -11.01
C GLN A 207 -2.27 -18.99 -10.70
N HIS A 208 -1.18 -18.87 -11.47
CA HIS A 208 0.07 -19.60 -11.26
C HIS A 208 0.95 -18.99 -10.18
N LEU A 209 0.64 -17.78 -9.69
CA LEU A 209 1.36 -17.14 -8.60
C LEU A 209 0.80 -17.64 -7.26
N ASP A 210 1.63 -18.35 -6.48
CA ASP A 210 1.26 -18.88 -5.16
C ASP A 210 1.39 -17.79 -4.06
N VAL A 211 0.74 -16.64 -4.28
CA VAL A 211 0.69 -15.53 -3.32
C VAL A 211 -0.73 -14.97 -3.19
N PRO A 212 -1.18 -14.61 -1.98
CA PRO A 212 -2.49 -14.03 -1.77
C PRO A 212 -2.60 -12.64 -2.39
N ILE A 213 -3.75 -12.36 -3.03
CA ILE A 213 -4.08 -11.09 -3.68
C ILE A 213 -5.20 -10.40 -2.90
N LEU A 214 -4.94 -9.18 -2.44
CA LEU A 214 -5.92 -8.28 -1.83
C LEU A 214 -6.37 -7.26 -2.87
N PHE A 215 -7.65 -7.34 -3.28
CA PHE A 215 -8.21 -6.38 -4.22
C PHE A 215 -8.47 -5.03 -3.57
N GLY A 216 -7.92 -3.99 -4.18
CA GLY A 216 -8.19 -2.60 -3.81
C GLY A 216 -9.59 -2.18 -4.23
N LEU A 217 -10.32 -1.57 -3.30
CA LEU A 217 -11.61 -0.93 -3.55
C LEU A 217 -11.56 0.51 -3.03
N MET A 218 -11.99 1.45 -3.84
CA MET A 218 -12.04 2.86 -3.47
C MET A 218 -13.47 3.40 -3.63
N PRO A 219 -14.16 3.72 -2.54
CA PRO A 219 -15.52 4.27 -2.61
C PRO A 219 -15.56 5.61 -3.36
N LEU A 220 -16.44 5.71 -4.36
CA LEU A 220 -16.66 6.94 -5.13
C LEU A 220 -17.51 7.92 -4.32
N LYS A 221 -16.87 8.98 -3.81
CA LYS A 221 -17.53 9.98 -2.94
C LYS A 221 -18.33 11.03 -3.71
N SER A 222 -18.03 11.23 -4.99
CA SER A 222 -18.72 12.20 -5.84
C SER A 222 -18.55 11.87 -7.31
N TYR A 223 -19.46 12.39 -8.14
CA TYR A 223 -19.37 12.27 -9.58
C TYR A 223 -18.07 12.89 -10.12
N LYS A 224 -17.69 14.06 -9.59
CA LYS A 224 -16.44 14.74 -9.94
C LYS A 224 -15.20 13.87 -9.67
N MET A 225 -15.16 13.20 -8.51
CA MET A 225 -14.08 12.27 -8.19
C MET A 225 -14.08 11.09 -9.17
N ALA A 226 -15.24 10.52 -9.48
CA ALA A 226 -15.34 9.41 -10.41
C ALA A 226 -14.87 9.77 -11.83
N CYS A 227 -15.25 10.93 -12.36
CA CYS A 227 -14.74 11.43 -13.64
C CYS A 227 -13.22 11.64 -13.61
N TYR A 228 -12.69 12.27 -12.55
CA TYR A 228 -11.25 12.48 -12.41
C TYR A 228 -10.47 11.15 -12.44
N LEU A 229 -10.93 10.15 -11.66
CA LEU A 229 -10.27 8.84 -11.62
C LEU A 229 -10.29 8.17 -12.99
N ASN A 230 -11.44 8.17 -13.67
CA ASN A 230 -11.60 7.57 -14.99
C ASN A 230 -10.77 8.26 -16.09
N GLU A 231 -10.53 9.57 -15.99
CA GLU A 231 -9.83 10.34 -17.03
C GLU A 231 -8.33 10.50 -16.76
N LYS A 232 -7.91 10.55 -15.49
CA LYS A 232 -6.58 11.01 -15.09
C LYS A 232 -5.73 9.95 -14.40
N VAL A 233 -6.32 8.82 -13.99
CA VAL A 233 -5.58 7.76 -13.31
C VAL A 233 -5.44 6.55 -14.24
N PRO A 234 -4.23 6.27 -14.76
CA PRO A 234 -4.00 5.15 -15.67
C PRO A 234 -4.43 3.81 -15.09
N GLY A 235 -5.17 3.04 -15.87
CA GLY A 235 -5.68 1.72 -15.50
C GLY A 235 -6.91 1.73 -14.59
N ILE A 236 -7.45 2.90 -14.24
CA ILE A 236 -8.79 2.99 -13.64
C ILE A 236 -9.80 3.25 -14.75
N THR A 237 -10.67 2.26 -14.99
CA THR A 237 -11.85 2.42 -15.84
C THR A 237 -13.11 2.33 -14.99
N ILE A 238 -13.96 3.35 -15.07
CA ILE A 238 -15.27 3.38 -14.41
C ILE A 238 -16.33 3.43 -15.50
N ARG A 239 -17.11 2.36 -15.60
CA ARG A 239 -18.15 2.23 -16.62
C ARG A 239 -19.17 3.38 -16.54
N ALA A 240 -19.69 3.77 -17.70
CA ALA A 240 -20.64 4.88 -17.82
C ALA A 240 -21.93 4.69 -17.00
N ASP A 241 -22.38 3.46 -16.78
CA ASP A 241 -23.51 3.18 -15.91
C ASP A 241 -23.19 3.42 -14.42
N VAL A 242 -21.99 3.11 -13.97
CA VAL A 242 -21.50 3.44 -12.62
C VAL A 242 -21.40 4.95 -12.45
N LEU A 243 -20.82 5.66 -13.42
CA LEU A 243 -20.77 7.13 -13.43
C LEU A 243 -22.17 7.75 -13.31
N ARG A 244 -23.13 7.31 -14.12
CA ARG A 244 -24.53 7.77 -14.05
C ARG A 244 -25.20 7.46 -12.71
N ARG A 245 -24.89 6.31 -12.09
CA ARG A 245 -25.41 5.97 -10.74
C ARG A 245 -24.87 6.93 -9.68
N VAL A 246 -23.58 7.26 -9.74
CA VAL A 246 -22.96 8.22 -8.82
C VAL A 246 -23.53 9.64 -9.04
N GLU A 247 -23.74 10.05 -10.29
CA GLU A 247 -24.37 11.33 -10.64
C GLU A 247 -25.79 11.44 -10.06
N ARG A 248 -26.62 10.42 -10.29
CA ARG A 248 -28.00 10.38 -9.80
C ARG A 248 -28.10 10.28 -8.28
N GLY A 249 -27.16 9.59 -7.64
CA GLY A 249 -27.05 9.53 -6.18
C GLY A 249 -26.50 10.81 -5.53
N GLY A 250 -25.93 11.72 -6.34
CA GLY A 250 -25.24 12.94 -5.88
C GLY A 250 -26.15 14.12 -5.48
N ALA A 251 -27.46 14.03 -5.67
CA ALA A 251 -28.43 15.05 -5.25
C ALA A 251 -29.07 14.72 -3.89
N GLY A 252 -28.26 14.59 -2.82
CA GLY A 252 -28.78 14.27 -1.49
C GLY A 252 -27.87 14.42 -0.28
N GLY A 253 -26.59 14.75 -0.44
CA GLY A 253 -25.65 14.92 0.68
C GLY A 253 -25.35 16.39 0.98
N ARG A 254 -26.29 17.13 1.61
CA ARG A 254 -25.94 18.40 2.26
C ARG A 254 -24.92 18.13 3.37
N GLY A 255 -23.99 19.07 3.55
CA GLY A 255 -22.90 19.03 4.51
C GLY A 255 -23.27 18.37 5.85
N GLY A 256 -22.57 17.29 6.15
CA GLY A 256 -22.66 16.58 7.42
C GLY A 256 -21.41 15.73 7.57
N ARG A 257 -20.67 15.98 8.66
CA ARG A 257 -19.64 15.05 9.15
C ARG A 257 -20.28 13.67 9.29
N GLY A 258 -19.58 12.62 8.85
CA GLY A 258 -19.97 11.24 9.18
C GLY A 258 -20.01 10.32 7.97
N ALA A 259 -19.23 9.26 8.10
CA ALA A 259 -19.14 8.07 7.26
C ALA A 259 -20.38 7.71 6.42
N ARG A 260 -20.13 7.22 5.19
CA ARG A 260 -20.86 6.11 4.56
C ARG A 260 -20.19 5.69 3.24
N ALA A 261 -19.54 4.54 3.27
CA ALA A 261 -19.83 3.41 2.40
C ALA A 261 -19.27 2.16 3.11
N VAL A 262 -20.12 1.14 3.25
CA VAL A 262 -19.77 -0.20 3.76
C VAL A 262 -18.85 -0.89 2.76
#